data_AF-A0A3M1PJG9-F1
#
_entry.id   AF-A0A3M1PJG9-F1
#
_cell.length_a   1.000
_cell.length_b   1.000
_cell.length_c   1.000
_cell.angle_alpha   90.00
_cell.angle_beta   90.00
_cell.angle_gamma   90.00
#
_symmetry.space_group_name_H-M   'P 1'
#
loop_
_entity.id
_entity.type
_entity.pdbx_description
1 polymer ?
#
loop_
_entity_poly.entity_id
_entity_poly.type
_entity_poly.pdbx_seq_one_letter_code
_entity_poly.pdbx_strand_id
1 'polypeptide(L)'
;MLPEFVSFPKVFATALDRVQTRLKLNPVAELVQDFGRSLQTGGLANVVLRYFDRYAHPKLSISNRSPQGFGTAALPSSAQPTEPIQPLAAASSSASPPSDFAAKKPSTSGFRAKLDRVIGRSLRPQSDAPVPLCWAATTLRQPYANLGDALSPVIVSALSGLPIVHQRFDSSTERLASVGTIGHGLKNGSVHLWGTGIDGKRHPFHRHLTYYERPPNTEFTMHALRGPFSARVFEKQGIPVSDVYGDPVMLLPGIMSPAPAKTHELGIIVHISELSELKDGAAVRGELGRYHIPDDLQDSVKIITTLTDASLAALEDRVREMTACKRILSTSLHGLVIAETYGIPCAYFRPVGRGPVQVDLMDEQVFIDHRVRDYYCGMGLNTLAIYCRDRKRPTNWEKAIAAIDKIWQPVEWSPERLLEAFPLPLAVDPMKAAKFGDRALLERIRL
;
A
#
# COMPACT_ATOMS: atom_id res chain seq x y z
N MET A 1 -49.58 -15.18 9.37
CA MET A 1 -49.45 -16.61 9.74
C MET A 1 -48.39 -17.24 8.84
N LEU A 2 -47.24 -17.59 9.42
CA LEU A 2 -46.21 -18.44 8.83
C LEU A 2 -46.64 -19.91 8.94
N PRO A 3 -46.26 -20.80 8.01
CA PRO A 3 -46.14 -22.22 8.31
C PRO A 3 -44.66 -22.64 8.41
N GLU A 4 -44.32 -22.99 9.65
CA GLU A 4 -43.53 -24.11 10.16
C GLU A 4 -42.26 -24.61 9.43
N PHE A 5 -41.14 -24.44 10.15
CA PHE A 5 -39.86 -25.10 9.99
C PHE A 5 -39.98 -26.61 10.23
N VAL A 6 -39.69 -27.41 9.19
CA VAL A 6 -39.32 -28.82 9.35
C VAL A 6 -37.84 -28.89 9.75
N SER A 7 -37.56 -29.64 10.82
CA SER A 7 -36.28 -29.66 11.51
C SER A 7 -35.15 -30.31 10.69
N PHE A 8 -34.08 -29.54 10.51
CA PHE A 8 -32.79 -29.89 9.91
C PHE A 8 -32.07 -31.17 10.46
N PRO A 9 -32.31 -31.69 11.69
CA PRO A 9 -31.53 -32.82 12.21
C PRO A 9 -31.79 -34.17 11.53
N LYS A 10 -33.01 -34.44 11.02
CA LYS A 10 -33.36 -35.78 10.52
C LYS A 10 -32.76 -36.09 9.13
N VAL A 11 -32.67 -35.10 8.26
CA VAL A 11 -32.07 -35.26 6.92
C VAL A 11 -30.53 -35.41 7.01
N PHE A 12 -29.93 -34.79 8.04
CA PHE A 12 -28.48 -34.82 8.23
C PHE A 12 -27.98 -36.16 8.82
N ALA A 13 -28.75 -36.76 9.74
CA ALA A 13 -28.40 -38.05 10.34
C ALA A 13 -28.34 -39.19 9.29
N THR A 14 -29.25 -39.18 8.31
CA THR A 14 -29.27 -40.21 7.24
C THR A 14 -28.13 -40.03 6.23
N ALA A 15 -27.64 -38.81 6.02
CA ALA A 15 -26.49 -38.54 5.16
C ALA A 15 -25.17 -38.94 5.84
N LEU A 16 -25.04 -38.69 7.15
CA LEU A 16 -23.84 -39.04 7.92
C LEU A 16 -23.65 -40.55 8.04
N ASP A 17 -24.74 -41.29 8.28
CA ASP A 17 -24.71 -42.75 8.42
C ASP A 17 -24.27 -43.42 7.11
N ARG A 18 -24.78 -42.95 5.96
CA ARG A 18 -24.37 -43.43 4.61
C ARG A 18 -22.91 -43.14 4.27
N VAL A 19 -22.33 -42.07 4.81
CA VAL A 19 -20.92 -41.72 4.63
C VAL A 19 -20.03 -42.59 5.54
N GLN A 20 -20.48 -42.86 6.77
CA GLN A 20 -19.76 -43.72 7.72
C GLN A 20 -19.72 -45.19 7.27
N THR A 21 -20.81 -45.74 6.72
CA THR A 21 -20.81 -47.14 6.24
C THR A 21 -19.93 -47.36 5.02
N ARG A 22 -19.71 -46.34 4.18
CA ARG A 22 -18.87 -46.45 2.97
C ARG A 22 -17.36 -46.26 3.22
N LEU A 23 -16.97 -45.61 4.32
CA LEU A 23 -15.57 -45.19 4.53
C LEU A 23 -14.84 -45.87 5.70
N LYS A 24 -15.47 -46.77 6.47
CA LYS A 24 -14.86 -47.50 7.61
C LYS A 24 -13.98 -46.59 8.50
N LEU A 25 -14.49 -45.43 8.89
CA LEU A 25 -13.74 -44.47 9.72
C LEU A 25 -13.89 -44.82 11.20
N ASN A 26 -12.76 -45.06 11.88
CA ASN A 26 -12.70 -45.18 13.34
C ASN A 26 -12.82 -43.78 13.98
N PRO A 27 -13.48 -43.65 15.14
CA PRO A 27 -13.75 -42.33 15.72
C PRO A 27 -12.49 -41.78 16.40
N VAL A 28 -11.90 -40.75 15.82
CA VAL A 28 -10.86 -39.95 16.51
C VAL A 28 -11.53 -38.69 17.04
N ALA A 29 -11.61 -38.58 18.37
CA ALA A 29 -12.29 -37.53 19.12
C ALA A 29 -11.83 -36.09 18.77
N GLU A 30 -10.63 -35.93 18.20
CA GLU A 30 -10.10 -34.65 17.74
C GLU A 30 -10.87 -34.06 16.57
N LEU A 31 -11.39 -34.89 15.65
CA LEU A 31 -12.14 -34.40 14.48
C LEU A 31 -13.46 -33.74 14.91
N VAL A 32 -14.09 -34.26 15.96
CA VAL A 32 -15.35 -33.73 16.51
C VAL A 32 -15.11 -32.40 17.23
N GLN A 33 -13.99 -32.25 17.95
CA GLN A 33 -13.62 -30.97 18.57
C GLN A 33 -13.29 -29.89 17.55
N ASP A 34 -12.55 -30.23 16.49
CA ASP A 34 -12.21 -29.29 15.42
C ASP A 34 -13.43 -28.89 14.58
N PHE A 35 -14.35 -29.83 14.37
CA PHE A 35 -15.63 -29.56 13.71
C PHE A 35 -16.51 -28.63 14.55
N GLY A 36 -16.57 -28.84 15.87
CA GLY A 36 -17.29 -27.96 16.80
C GLY A 36 -16.77 -26.52 16.79
N ARG A 37 -15.44 -26.33 16.78
CA ARG A 37 -14.81 -25.00 16.68
C ARG A 37 -15.02 -24.33 15.32
N SER A 38 -15.09 -25.12 14.25
CA SER A 38 -15.29 -24.60 12.89
C SER A 38 -16.73 -24.18 12.60
N LEU A 39 -17.72 -24.84 13.23
CA LEU A 39 -19.13 -24.42 13.16
C LEU A 39 -19.37 -23.07 13.85
N GLN A 40 -18.62 -22.76 14.91
CA GLN A 40 -18.66 -21.45 15.59
C GLN A 40 -17.98 -20.34 14.78
N THR A 41 -17.11 -20.69 13.83
CA THR A 41 -16.36 -19.73 12.99
C THR A 41 -16.77 -19.77 11.50
N GLY A 42 -17.82 -20.53 11.15
CA GLY A 42 -18.43 -20.56 9.82
C GLY A 42 -17.62 -21.27 8.73
N GLY A 43 -16.66 -22.13 9.06
CA GLY A 43 -15.61 -22.59 8.14
C GLY A 43 -15.65 -24.08 7.77
N LEU A 44 -16.78 -24.64 7.33
CA LEU A 44 -16.88 -26.08 6.98
C LEU A 44 -15.83 -26.52 5.92
N ALA A 45 -15.48 -25.62 4.99
CA ALA A 45 -14.49 -25.86 3.95
C ALA A 45 -13.06 -26.09 4.49
N ASN A 46 -12.70 -25.44 5.61
CA ASN A 46 -11.36 -25.58 6.21
C ASN A 46 -11.16 -26.94 6.87
N VAL A 47 -12.24 -27.56 7.38
CA VAL A 47 -12.15 -28.90 7.98
C VAL A 47 -11.92 -29.94 6.89
N VAL A 48 -12.64 -29.81 5.77
CA VAL A 48 -12.51 -30.71 4.62
C VAL A 48 -11.09 -30.63 4.02
N LEU A 49 -10.56 -29.43 3.85
CA LEU A 49 -9.20 -29.25 3.30
C LEU A 49 -8.11 -29.85 4.21
N ARG A 50 -8.20 -29.66 5.52
CA ARG A 50 -7.23 -30.25 6.48
C ARG A 50 -7.32 -31.77 6.54
N TYR A 51 -8.51 -32.33 6.37
CA TYR A 51 -8.69 -33.78 6.29
C TYR A 51 -8.04 -34.36 5.02
N PHE A 52 -8.23 -33.71 3.86
CA PHE A 52 -7.60 -34.15 2.61
C PHE A 52 -6.07 -34.05 2.66
N ASP A 53 -5.51 -32.97 3.21
CA ASP A 53 -4.04 -32.84 3.36
C ASP A 53 -3.44 -33.95 4.24
N ARG A 54 -4.13 -34.34 5.31
CA ARG A 54 -3.60 -35.31 6.27
C ARG A 54 -3.67 -36.76 5.79
N TYR A 55 -4.63 -37.10 4.93
CA TYR A 55 -4.90 -38.51 4.58
C TYR A 55 -4.74 -38.84 3.08
N ALA A 56 -4.78 -37.86 2.17
CA ALA A 56 -4.61 -38.13 0.74
C ALA A 56 -3.15 -38.12 0.26
N HIS A 57 -2.25 -37.40 0.96
CA HIS A 57 -0.84 -37.25 0.54
C HIS A 57 0.16 -37.37 1.72
N PRO A 58 0.35 -38.57 2.30
CA PRO A 58 1.24 -38.76 3.46
C PRO A 58 2.74 -38.53 3.17
N LYS A 59 3.14 -38.30 1.92
CA LYS A 59 4.56 -38.17 1.50
C LYS A 59 5.05 -36.73 1.30
N LEU A 60 4.25 -35.71 1.62
CA LEU A 60 4.66 -34.29 1.54
C LEU A 60 4.70 -33.59 2.92
N SER A 61 4.59 -34.34 4.02
CA SER A 61 4.79 -33.80 5.36
C SER A 61 6.28 -33.72 5.71
N ILE A 62 6.80 -32.50 5.87
CA ILE A 62 8.19 -32.24 6.32
C ILE A 62 8.29 -32.23 7.85
N SER A 63 7.22 -32.55 8.59
CA SER A 63 7.30 -32.74 10.04
C SER A 63 7.79 -34.16 10.37
N ASN A 64 9.09 -34.42 10.20
CA ASN A 64 9.89 -35.38 10.97
C ASN A 64 11.32 -35.47 10.42
N ARG A 65 12.17 -34.52 10.82
CA ARG A 65 13.62 -34.78 10.98
C ARG A 65 14.01 -34.37 12.39
N SER A 66 14.15 -35.37 13.26
CA SER A 66 14.80 -35.21 14.56
C SER A 66 16.29 -34.92 14.38
N PRO A 67 16.91 -34.09 15.24
CA PRO A 67 18.34 -33.81 15.19
C PRO A 67 19.13 -34.96 15.87
N GLN A 68 20.05 -35.56 15.14
CA GLN A 68 21.20 -36.32 15.67
C GLN A 68 22.44 -35.58 15.14
N GLY A 69 23.48 -35.21 15.88
CA GLY A 69 23.78 -35.20 17.31
C GLY A 69 25.14 -34.47 17.42
N PHE A 70 25.34 -33.66 18.45
CA PHE A 70 26.66 -33.23 18.89
C PHE A 70 26.67 -33.21 20.43
N GLY A 71 27.81 -33.66 20.96
CA GLY A 71 27.94 -34.24 22.30
C GLY A 71 27.76 -33.27 23.47
N THR A 72 27.48 -33.92 24.59
CA THR A 72 27.30 -33.44 25.96
C THR A 72 28.52 -32.71 26.52
N ALA A 73 28.30 -31.56 27.18
CA ALA A 73 29.13 -31.08 28.27
C ALA A 73 28.24 -30.48 29.38
N ALA A 74 28.55 -30.85 30.62
CA ALA A 74 27.72 -30.78 31.81
C ALA A 74 27.53 -29.36 32.38
N LEU A 75 26.38 -29.15 33.04
CA LEU A 75 26.10 -28.07 33.98
C LEU A 75 26.40 -28.51 35.42
N PRO A 76 26.69 -27.56 36.32
CA PRO A 76 26.19 -27.64 37.69
C PRO A 76 25.35 -26.41 38.09
N SER A 77 24.09 -26.70 38.49
CA SER A 77 23.42 -26.37 39.79
C SER A 77 24.22 -25.48 40.77
N SER A 78 23.70 -24.55 41.58
CA SER A 78 22.36 -24.29 42.17
C SER A 78 22.37 -23.00 43.02
N ALA A 79 21.17 -22.49 43.32
CA ALA A 79 20.70 -21.86 44.57
C ALA A 79 20.71 -20.31 44.74
N GLN A 80 19.50 -19.79 45.01
CA GLN A 80 19.09 -18.44 45.45
C GLN A 80 19.27 -18.26 47.00
N PRO A 81 18.66 -17.30 47.76
CA PRO A 81 17.86 -16.06 47.45
C PRO A 81 18.11 -14.81 48.39
N THR A 82 17.51 -13.64 48.02
CA THR A 82 16.92 -12.52 48.86
C THR A 82 17.71 -11.88 50.04
N GLU A 83 17.72 -10.60 50.44
CA GLU A 83 16.86 -9.37 50.44
C GLU A 83 17.68 -8.25 51.21
N PRO A 84 17.21 -7.03 51.61
CA PRO A 84 16.23 -6.05 51.10
C PRO A 84 16.80 -4.57 51.04
N ILE A 85 15.90 -3.60 50.75
CA ILE A 85 16.10 -2.16 50.46
C ILE A 85 15.92 -1.26 51.72
N GLN A 86 16.59 -0.07 51.77
CA GLN A 86 16.13 1.31 52.19
C GLN A 86 17.19 2.16 52.95
N PRO A 87 17.06 3.50 53.14
CA PRO A 87 16.59 4.59 52.25
C PRO A 87 17.48 5.88 52.28
N LEU A 88 17.02 6.90 51.52
CA LEU A 88 17.51 8.28 51.30
C LEU A 88 18.00 9.10 52.53
N ALA A 89 18.97 9.99 52.29
CA ALA A 89 19.12 11.26 53.01
C ALA A 89 19.47 12.41 52.05
N ALA A 90 18.80 13.55 52.25
CA ALA A 90 18.92 14.79 51.50
C ALA A 90 20.03 15.69 52.06
N ALA A 91 20.69 16.45 51.19
CA ALA A 91 21.33 17.71 51.58
C ALA A 91 21.40 18.67 50.38
N SER A 92 20.78 19.82 50.60
CA SER A 92 20.81 21.03 49.78
C SER A 92 22.17 21.73 49.89
N SER A 93 22.63 22.35 48.79
CA SER A 93 23.23 23.69 48.85
C SER A 93 23.39 24.27 47.45
N SER A 94 23.05 25.54 47.39
CA SER A 94 23.09 26.49 46.30
C SER A 94 24.51 26.95 45.97
N ALA A 95 24.88 26.97 44.69
CA ALA A 95 25.82 27.94 44.12
C ALA A 95 25.68 27.95 42.59
N SER A 96 25.68 29.14 41.99
CA SER A 96 25.85 29.40 40.55
C SER A 96 26.96 30.45 40.40
N PRO A 97 27.51 30.71 39.20
CA PRO A 97 28.03 29.82 38.14
C PRO A 97 29.55 30.10 37.94
N PRO A 98 30.23 29.54 36.91
CA PRO A 98 30.39 30.30 35.66
C PRO A 98 30.42 29.46 34.38
N SER A 99 30.51 30.21 33.28
CA SER A 99 30.56 29.88 31.85
C SER A 99 31.65 28.90 31.39
N ASP A 100 31.44 28.41 30.16
CA ASP A 100 32.35 27.69 29.25
C ASP A 100 32.52 26.17 29.47
N PHE A 101 31.71 25.41 28.71
CA PHE A 101 32.10 24.07 28.26
C PHE A 101 31.88 23.91 26.75
N ALA A 102 32.99 23.99 26.02
CA ALA A 102 33.12 23.46 24.68
C ALA A 102 32.85 21.95 24.70
N ALA A 103 31.73 21.51 24.12
CA ALA A 103 31.43 20.10 23.94
C ALA A 103 32.20 19.53 22.73
N LYS A 104 33.11 18.60 23.03
CA LYS A 104 33.80 17.73 22.07
C LYS A 104 32.80 17.07 21.11
N LYS A 105 33.02 17.24 19.80
CA LYS A 105 32.41 16.41 18.75
C LYS A 105 32.87 14.95 18.91
N PRO A 106 31.98 13.95 18.95
CA PRO A 106 32.38 12.57 18.77
C PRO A 106 32.77 12.34 17.31
N SER A 107 33.93 11.72 17.10
CA SER A 107 34.44 11.32 15.78
C SER A 107 33.55 10.25 15.15
N THR A 108 32.79 10.62 14.12
CA THR A 108 31.93 9.70 13.34
C THR A 108 32.61 9.17 12.07
N SER A 109 33.94 9.22 11.97
CA SER A 109 34.67 8.87 10.74
C SER A 109 34.71 7.37 10.41
N GLY A 110 34.25 6.49 11.31
CA GLY A 110 34.18 5.03 11.03
C GLY A 110 32.84 4.53 10.48
N PHE A 111 31.74 5.23 10.76
CA PHE A 111 30.39 4.76 10.41
C PHE A 111 29.98 5.18 8.99
N ARG A 112 30.37 6.38 8.55
CA ARG A 112 30.16 6.87 7.17
C ARG A 112 30.86 5.99 6.12
N ALA A 113 32.11 5.57 6.37
CA ALA A 113 32.86 4.73 5.44
C ALA A 113 32.29 3.31 5.27
N LYS A 114 31.57 2.79 6.28
CA LYS A 114 30.89 1.48 6.20
C LYS A 114 29.52 1.59 5.52
N LEU A 115 28.87 2.75 5.67
CA LEU A 115 27.61 3.06 5.00
C LEU A 115 27.81 3.30 3.49
N ASP A 116 28.89 3.98 3.09
CA ASP A 116 29.24 4.16 1.68
C ASP A 116 29.54 2.84 0.94
N ARG A 117 29.97 1.80 1.67
CA ARG A 117 30.24 0.47 1.10
C ARG A 117 28.99 -0.39 0.91
N VAL A 118 27.91 -0.09 1.62
CA VAL A 118 26.60 -0.78 1.52
C VAL A 118 25.62 0.00 0.64
N ILE A 119 25.78 1.32 0.52
CA ILE A 119 25.00 2.22 -0.36
C ILE A 119 25.64 2.36 -1.75
N GLY A 120 26.89 1.93 -1.92
CA GLY A 120 27.73 2.18 -3.10
C GLY A 120 27.53 1.29 -4.34
N ARG A 121 26.31 0.83 -4.64
CA ARG A 121 25.93 0.51 -6.03
C ARG A 121 24.95 1.58 -6.51
N SER A 122 25.46 2.81 -6.56
CA SER A 122 24.85 3.88 -7.33
C SER A 122 24.81 3.40 -8.78
N LEU A 123 23.62 3.46 -9.39
CA LEU A 123 23.48 3.50 -10.84
C LEU A 123 24.39 4.64 -11.31
N ARG A 124 25.62 4.33 -11.72
CA ARG A 124 26.41 5.23 -12.56
C ARG A 124 26.04 4.83 -13.97
N PRO A 125 25.11 5.53 -14.63
CA PRO A 125 24.81 5.23 -16.02
C PRO A 125 26.05 5.63 -16.82
N GLN A 126 26.54 4.71 -17.66
CA GLN A 126 27.11 5.15 -18.92
C GLN A 126 26.04 6.01 -19.61
N SER A 127 26.47 7.14 -20.18
CA SER A 127 25.66 8.13 -20.89
C SER A 127 24.50 7.49 -21.69
N ASP A 128 23.28 7.99 -21.49
CA ASP A 128 22.05 7.69 -22.23
C ASP A 128 21.42 6.27 -22.11
N ALA A 129 21.93 5.39 -21.23
CA ALA A 129 21.32 4.08 -21.05
C ALA A 129 19.87 4.16 -20.49
N PRO A 130 18.91 3.39 -21.03
CA PRO A 130 17.53 3.42 -20.54
C PRO A 130 17.41 2.85 -19.13
N VAL A 131 16.54 3.47 -18.33
CA VAL A 131 16.24 3.05 -16.95
C VAL A 131 15.30 1.83 -16.97
N PRO A 132 15.72 0.68 -16.41
CA PRO A 132 14.82 -0.46 -16.24
C PRO A 132 13.83 -0.15 -15.11
N LEU A 133 12.55 0.00 -15.44
CA LEU A 133 11.51 0.38 -14.50
C LEU A 133 10.36 -0.63 -14.50
N CYS A 134 9.81 -0.87 -13.32
CA CYS A 134 8.75 -1.81 -13.05
C CYS A 134 7.47 -1.05 -12.67
N TRP A 135 6.38 -1.28 -13.42
CA TRP A 135 5.03 -0.82 -13.09
C TRP A 135 3.98 -1.79 -13.66
N ALA A 136 2.73 -1.62 -13.23
CA ALA A 136 1.60 -2.36 -13.79
C ALA A 136 1.26 -1.84 -15.20
N ALA A 137 2.02 -2.30 -16.18
CA ALA A 137 1.88 -1.90 -17.58
C ALA A 137 0.64 -2.48 -18.25
N THR A 138 0.23 -1.88 -19.37
CA THR A 138 -0.86 -2.41 -20.18
C THR A 138 -0.49 -3.73 -20.85
N THR A 139 -1.50 -4.50 -21.23
CA THR A 139 -1.33 -5.78 -21.93
C THR A 139 -2.38 -5.91 -23.03
N LEU A 140 -2.22 -6.86 -23.94
CA LEU A 140 -3.25 -7.16 -24.95
C LEU A 140 -4.61 -7.54 -24.32
N ARG A 141 -4.62 -8.05 -23.08
CA ARG A 141 -5.85 -8.39 -22.35
C ARG A 141 -6.43 -7.23 -21.56
N GLN A 142 -5.61 -6.24 -21.23
CA GLN A 142 -5.98 -5.05 -20.46
C GLN A 142 -5.24 -3.85 -21.09
N PRO A 143 -5.80 -3.27 -22.18
CA PRO A 143 -5.13 -2.22 -22.94
C PRO A 143 -5.24 -0.84 -22.30
N TYR A 144 -6.04 -0.70 -21.24
CA TYR A 144 -6.21 0.55 -20.49
C TYR A 144 -5.23 0.63 -19.33
N ALA A 145 -4.54 1.75 -19.25
CA ALA A 145 -3.57 2.07 -18.22
C ALA A 145 -4.29 2.54 -16.94
N ASN A 146 -3.82 2.09 -15.77
CA ASN A 146 -4.18 2.71 -14.50
C ASN A 146 -3.33 3.98 -14.33
N LEU A 147 -3.98 5.15 -14.27
CA LEU A 147 -3.35 6.46 -14.20
C LEU A 147 -2.19 6.50 -13.21
N GLY A 148 -2.38 5.99 -11.99
CA GLY A 148 -1.33 6.02 -10.97
C GLY A 148 -0.09 5.23 -11.36
N ASP A 149 -0.26 3.95 -11.68
CA ASP A 149 0.85 3.08 -12.06
C ASP A 149 1.53 3.57 -13.36
N ALA A 150 0.75 4.13 -14.30
CA ALA A 150 1.22 4.65 -15.57
C ALA A 150 1.98 5.99 -15.46
N LEU A 151 1.79 6.75 -14.37
CA LEU A 151 2.59 7.94 -14.08
C LEU A 151 4.01 7.58 -13.59
N SER A 152 4.25 6.35 -13.16
CA SER A 152 5.57 5.85 -12.71
C SER A 152 6.67 6.13 -13.76
N PRO A 153 6.59 5.62 -15.01
CA PRO A 153 7.59 5.91 -16.03
C PRO A 153 7.67 7.39 -16.42
N VAL A 154 6.56 8.11 -16.38
CA VAL A 154 6.53 9.54 -16.73
C VAL A 154 7.35 10.36 -15.73
N ILE A 155 7.15 10.15 -14.43
CA ILE A 155 7.85 10.90 -13.38
C ILE A 155 9.34 10.57 -13.38
N VAL A 156 9.69 9.28 -13.45
CA VAL A 156 11.11 8.86 -13.46
C VAL A 156 11.84 9.42 -14.69
N SER A 157 11.21 9.37 -15.87
CA SER A 157 11.81 9.91 -17.10
C SER A 157 11.91 11.43 -17.06
N ALA A 158 10.89 12.12 -16.56
CA ALA A 158 10.90 13.58 -16.46
C ALA A 158 12.00 14.11 -15.52
N LEU A 159 12.26 13.40 -14.42
CA LEU A 159 13.30 13.76 -13.45
C LEU A 159 14.71 13.42 -13.93
N SER A 160 14.90 12.21 -14.48
CA SER A 160 16.21 11.71 -14.88
C SER A 160 16.64 12.19 -16.28
N GLY A 161 15.71 12.61 -17.12
CA GLY A 161 15.97 12.89 -18.54
C GLY A 161 16.34 11.64 -19.36
N LEU A 162 16.10 10.43 -18.82
CA LEU A 162 16.49 9.17 -19.44
C LEU A 162 15.29 8.42 -20.02
N PRO A 163 15.48 7.63 -21.11
CA PRO A 163 14.45 6.75 -21.63
C PRO A 163 14.14 5.63 -20.63
N ILE A 164 12.90 5.13 -20.65
CA ILE A 164 12.45 4.05 -19.76
C ILE A 164 12.28 2.76 -20.55
N VAL A 165 12.70 1.64 -19.96
CA VAL A 165 12.38 0.29 -20.46
C VAL A 165 11.59 -0.47 -19.40
N HIS A 166 10.44 -1.02 -19.79
CA HIS A 166 9.60 -1.81 -18.89
C HIS A 166 10.32 -3.09 -18.47
N GLN A 167 10.23 -3.41 -17.18
CA GLN A 167 10.63 -4.67 -16.61
C GLN A 167 9.45 -5.35 -15.92
N ARG A 168 9.37 -6.67 -16.10
CA ARG A 168 8.38 -7.51 -15.43
C ARG A 168 8.63 -7.57 -13.93
N PHE A 169 7.56 -7.83 -13.18
CA PHE A 169 7.61 -7.96 -11.72
C PHE A 169 8.54 -9.08 -11.25
N ASP A 170 8.70 -10.13 -12.08
CA ASP A 170 9.50 -11.31 -11.85
C ASP A 170 10.86 -11.33 -12.57
N SER A 171 11.29 -10.20 -13.16
CA SER A 171 12.57 -10.08 -13.85
C SER A 171 13.74 -10.38 -12.90
N SER A 172 14.78 -11.05 -13.40
CA SER A 172 16.04 -11.26 -12.66
C SER A 172 17.01 -10.08 -12.77
N THR A 173 16.70 -9.06 -13.59
CA THR A 173 17.56 -7.90 -13.79
C THR A 173 17.36 -6.85 -12.70
N GLU A 174 18.37 -5.98 -12.56
CA GLU A 174 18.25 -4.75 -11.78
C GLU A 174 17.15 -3.86 -12.36
N ARG A 175 16.31 -3.31 -11.49
CA ARG A 175 15.19 -2.43 -11.88
C ARG A 175 14.72 -1.53 -10.74
N LEU A 176 14.11 -0.42 -11.11
CA LEU A 176 13.45 0.52 -10.21
C LEU A 176 11.94 0.22 -10.12
N ALA A 177 11.33 0.46 -8.97
CA ALA A 177 9.89 0.60 -8.77
C ALA A 177 9.64 1.95 -8.09
N SER A 178 8.72 2.75 -8.65
CA SER A 178 8.53 4.13 -8.23
C SER A 178 7.11 4.40 -7.70
N VAL A 179 6.09 4.38 -8.55
CA VAL A 179 4.70 4.65 -8.14
C VAL A 179 3.89 3.36 -8.02
N GLY A 180 2.89 3.37 -7.13
CA GLY A 180 1.90 2.31 -7.00
C GLY A 180 2.06 1.42 -5.77
N THR A 181 1.09 0.53 -5.56
CA THR A 181 1.12 -0.45 -4.45
C THR A 181 1.60 -1.81 -4.97
N ILE A 182 2.80 -1.85 -5.54
CA ILE A 182 3.29 -3.00 -6.30
C ILE A 182 4.37 -3.81 -5.57
N GLY A 183 4.88 -3.33 -4.43
CA GLY A 183 6.00 -3.97 -3.72
C GLY A 183 5.79 -5.44 -3.38
N HIS A 184 4.54 -5.88 -3.20
CA HIS A 184 4.19 -7.27 -2.90
C HIS A 184 4.40 -8.23 -4.08
N GLY A 185 4.42 -7.71 -5.32
CA GLY A 185 4.58 -8.51 -6.53
C GLY A 185 6.02 -8.63 -7.02
N LEU A 186 6.92 -7.77 -6.51
CA LEU A 186 8.31 -7.69 -6.96
C LEU A 186 9.10 -8.90 -6.44
N LYS A 187 9.74 -9.64 -7.35
CA LYS A 187 10.54 -10.83 -7.03
C LYS A 187 11.64 -11.05 -8.05
N ASN A 188 12.71 -11.71 -7.62
CA ASN A 188 13.95 -11.96 -8.36
C ASN A 188 14.76 -10.68 -8.63
N GLY A 189 16.08 -10.83 -8.70
CA GLY A 189 17.00 -9.76 -9.09
C GLY A 189 17.20 -8.67 -8.03
N SER A 190 17.83 -7.57 -8.46
CA SER A 190 18.00 -6.35 -7.66
C SER A 190 16.83 -5.39 -7.91
N VAL A 191 16.18 -4.92 -6.86
CA VAL A 191 15.00 -4.05 -6.94
C VAL A 191 15.21 -2.82 -6.08
N HIS A 192 15.22 -1.66 -6.73
CA HIS A 192 15.26 -0.36 -6.06
C HIS A 192 13.84 0.15 -5.85
N LEU A 193 13.51 0.65 -4.66
CA LEU A 193 12.21 1.25 -4.36
C LEU A 193 12.37 2.74 -4.07
N TRP A 194 11.58 3.56 -4.78
CA TRP A 194 11.52 5.00 -4.58
C TRP A 194 10.07 5.49 -4.63
N GLY A 195 9.42 5.54 -3.47
CA GLY A 195 8.04 6.01 -3.28
C GLY A 195 6.96 4.93 -3.42
N THR A 196 7.35 3.70 -3.75
CA THR A 196 6.43 2.57 -3.92
C THR A 196 5.85 2.12 -2.58
N GLY A 197 4.57 1.75 -2.59
CA GLY A 197 3.89 1.10 -1.48
C GLY A 197 3.79 -0.42 -1.63
N ILE A 198 3.42 -1.09 -0.55
CA ILE A 198 3.20 -2.55 -0.51
C ILE A 198 1.86 -2.91 0.14
N ASP A 199 1.24 -4.00 -0.34
CA ASP A 199 0.11 -4.64 0.33
C ASP A 199 0.64 -5.83 1.13
N GLY A 200 0.86 -5.62 2.44
CA GLY A 200 1.43 -6.62 3.34
C GLY A 200 0.57 -7.87 3.54
N LYS A 201 -0.65 -7.91 2.99
CA LYS A 201 -1.54 -9.08 3.01
C LYS A 201 -1.44 -9.93 1.75
N ARG A 202 -0.52 -9.62 0.83
CA ARG A 202 -0.33 -10.37 -0.42
C ARG A 202 1.00 -11.09 -0.45
N HIS A 203 0.94 -12.39 -0.70
CA HIS A 203 2.13 -13.22 -0.90
C HIS A 203 2.61 -13.15 -2.36
N PRO A 204 3.93 -13.01 -2.62
CA PRO A 204 4.49 -12.82 -3.97
C PRO A 204 4.31 -14.03 -4.92
N PHE A 205 4.04 -15.22 -4.37
CA PHE A 205 3.86 -16.45 -5.13
C PHE A 205 2.46 -17.07 -5.03
N HIS A 206 1.73 -16.81 -3.94
CA HIS A 206 0.56 -17.60 -3.55
C HIS A 206 -0.61 -16.72 -3.15
N ARG A 207 -1.55 -16.50 -4.07
CA ARG A 207 -2.66 -15.55 -3.87
C ARG A 207 -3.61 -15.89 -2.71
N HIS A 208 -3.58 -17.12 -2.20
CA HIS A 208 -4.42 -17.57 -1.08
C HIS A 208 -3.78 -17.28 0.29
N LEU A 209 -2.47 -17.01 0.34
CA LEU A 209 -1.77 -16.65 1.59
C LEU A 209 -1.91 -15.15 1.84
N THR A 210 -2.25 -14.80 3.08
CA THR A 210 -2.63 -13.44 3.49
C THR A 210 -1.53 -12.71 4.27
N TYR A 211 -0.28 -12.94 3.88
CA TYR A 211 0.90 -12.30 4.44
C TYR A 211 1.95 -12.06 3.35
N TYR A 212 2.83 -11.10 3.59
CA TYR A 212 4.01 -10.88 2.76
C TYR A 212 5.21 -11.65 3.31
N GLU A 213 5.95 -12.26 2.41
CA GLU A 213 7.23 -12.91 2.68
C GLU A 213 8.23 -12.43 1.63
N ARG A 214 9.44 -12.06 2.06
CA ARG A 214 10.49 -11.66 1.14
C ARG A 214 10.82 -12.82 0.18
N PRO A 215 10.71 -12.64 -1.15
CA PRO A 215 11.09 -13.70 -2.08
C PRO A 215 12.61 -13.97 -2.00
N PRO A 216 13.05 -15.24 -1.96
CA PRO A 216 14.42 -15.62 -1.59
C PRO A 216 15.50 -15.09 -2.52
N ASN A 217 15.20 -14.93 -3.82
CA ASN A 217 16.15 -14.47 -4.83
C ASN A 217 16.02 -12.95 -5.12
N THR A 218 15.53 -12.17 -4.16
CA THR A 218 15.26 -10.74 -4.35
C THR A 218 16.09 -9.91 -3.38
N GLU A 219 16.87 -9.01 -3.93
CA GLU A 219 17.61 -7.99 -3.18
C GLU A 219 16.86 -6.67 -3.31
N PHE A 220 16.46 -6.10 -2.18
CA PHE A 220 15.79 -4.81 -2.15
C PHE A 220 16.74 -3.72 -1.67
N THR A 221 16.77 -2.62 -2.40
CA THR A 221 17.41 -1.36 -1.99
C THR A 221 16.33 -0.31 -1.79
N MET A 222 16.16 0.13 -0.55
CA MET A 222 15.11 1.10 -0.19
C MET A 222 15.69 2.51 -0.22
N HIS A 223 15.21 3.33 -1.16
CA HIS A 223 15.57 4.74 -1.21
C HIS A 223 14.50 5.60 -0.54
N ALA A 224 13.25 5.38 -0.93
CA ALA A 224 12.07 5.93 -0.28
C ALA A 224 10.89 4.96 -0.44
N LEU A 225 9.93 4.99 0.48
CA LEU A 225 8.68 4.25 0.38
C LEU A 225 7.50 5.21 0.40
N ARG A 226 6.28 4.73 0.10
CA ARG A 226 5.11 5.61 0.18
C ARG A 226 4.86 6.14 1.60
N GLY A 227 5.11 5.31 2.61
CA GLY A 227 4.83 5.64 4.00
C GLY A 227 5.31 4.60 5.00
N PRO A 228 5.08 4.86 6.31
CA PRO A 228 5.63 4.06 7.39
C PRO A 228 4.99 2.67 7.51
N PHE A 229 3.77 2.45 7.01
CA PHE A 229 3.16 1.13 7.03
C PHE A 229 3.78 0.20 5.98
N SER A 230 4.16 0.76 4.83
CA SER A 230 4.98 0.04 3.85
C SER A 230 6.37 -0.28 4.41
N ALA A 231 7.02 0.65 5.10
CA ALA A 231 8.30 0.44 5.78
C ALA A 231 8.24 -0.75 6.75
N ARG A 232 7.27 -0.75 7.65
CA ARG A 232 7.05 -1.83 8.64
C ARG A 232 6.92 -3.21 8.00
N VAL A 233 6.32 -3.32 6.81
CA VAL A 233 6.19 -4.61 6.11
C VAL A 233 7.57 -5.15 5.71
N PHE A 234 8.44 -4.29 5.17
CA PHE A 234 9.78 -4.68 4.75
C PHE A 234 10.74 -4.89 5.94
N GLU A 235 10.65 -4.05 6.97
CA GLU A 235 11.43 -4.19 8.21
C GLU A 235 11.17 -5.53 8.91
N LYS A 236 9.91 -5.98 8.93
CA LYS A 236 9.54 -7.31 9.46
C LYS A 236 10.19 -8.47 8.70
N GLN A 237 10.67 -8.25 7.48
CA GLN A 237 11.43 -9.22 6.69
C GLN A 237 12.96 -9.05 6.84
N GLY A 238 13.40 -8.23 7.79
CA GLY A 238 14.83 -7.93 8.01
C GLY A 238 15.47 -7.10 6.90
N ILE A 239 14.68 -6.39 6.09
CA ILE A 239 15.20 -5.48 5.05
C ILE A 239 15.41 -4.10 5.69
N PRO A 240 16.61 -3.50 5.58
CA PRO A 240 16.83 -2.13 6.03
C PRO A 240 15.98 -1.13 5.23
N VAL A 241 15.33 -0.19 5.93
CA VAL A 241 14.49 0.85 5.33
C VAL A 241 14.96 2.23 5.82
N SER A 242 14.96 3.22 4.93
CA SER A 242 15.19 4.63 5.26
C SER A 242 13.88 5.28 5.73
N ASP A 243 13.97 6.22 6.68
CA ASP A 243 12.82 7.03 7.12
C ASP A 243 12.54 8.18 6.12
N VAL A 244 12.35 7.83 4.85
CA VAL A 244 12.03 8.74 3.75
C VAL A 244 10.76 8.27 3.07
N TYR A 245 9.74 9.13 3.09
CA TYR A 245 8.42 8.81 2.57
C TYR A 245 7.89 9.83 1.57
N GLY A 246 7.05 9.34 0.66
CA GLY A 246 6.31 10.18 -0.27
C GLY A 246 5.85 9.39 -1.50
N ASP A 247 4.78 9.88 -2.14
CA ASP A 247 4.36 9.39 -3.45
C ASP A 247 4.99 10.28 -4.53
N PRO A 248 5.74 9.74 -5.51
CA PRO A 248 6.37 10.53 -6.58
C PRO A 248 5.37 11.33 -7.41
N VAL A 249 4.09 10.95 -7.43
CA VAL A 249 3.02 11.72 -8.10
C VAL A 249 2.86 13.12 -7.52
N MET A 250 3.38 13.39 -6.32
CA MET A 250 3.46 14.76 -5.77
C MET A 250 4.29 15.74 -6.63
N LEU A 251 5.15 15.23 -7.51
CA LEU A 251 5.97 16.04 -8.42
C LEU A 251 5.26 16.36 -9.75
N LEU A 252 4.05 15.85 -9.95
CA LEU A 252 3.29 15.95 -11.19
C LEU A 252 3.00 17.38 -11.70
N PRO A 253 2.82 18.43 -10.86
CA PRO A 253 2.54 19.79 -11.35
C PRO A 253 3.68 20.37 -12.19
N GLY A 254 4.92 19.93 -11.94
CA GLY A 254 6.08 20.29 -12.74
C GLY A 254 6.10 19.62 -14.12
N ILE A 255 5.33 18.55 -14.32
CA ILE A 255 5.29 17.78 -15.57
C ILE A 255 4.01 18.08 -16.36
N MET A 256 2.86 17.99 -15.71
CA MET A 256 1.54 18.13 -16.34
C MET A 256 0.84 19.39 -15.83
N SER A 257 0.31 20.19 -16.76
CA SER A 257 -0.47 21.38 -16.41
C SER A 257 -1.89 20.99 -15.99
N PRO A 258 -2.47 21.69 -14.99
CA PRO A 258 -3.87 21.48 -14.62
C PRO A 258 -4.79 21.94 -15.76
N ALA A 259 -6.09 21.62 -15.64
CA ALA A 259 -7.10 22.19 -16.52
C ALA A 259 -7.11 23.73 -16.45
N PRO A 260 -7.37 24.40 -17.59
CA PRO A 260 -7.36 25.87 -17.65
C PRO A 260 -8.52 26.52 -16.89
N ALA A 261 -9.60 25.78 -16.63
CA ALA A 261 -10.77 26.26 -15.92
C ALA A 261 -11.40 25.14 -15.07
N LYS A 262 -12.10 25.54 -14.01
CA LYS A 262 -12.95 24.64 -13.24
C LYS A 262 -14.31 24.53 -13.93
N THR A 263 -14.74 23.31 -14.23
CA THR A 263 -16.00 23.05 -14.94
C THR A 263 -16.99 22.21 -14.13
N HIS A 264 -16.56 21.59 -13.03
CA HIS A 264 -17.44 20.78 -12.17
C HIS A 264 -17.27 21.17 -10.70
N GLU A 265 -18.36 21.14 -9.94
CA GLU A 265 -18.35 21.36 -8.49
C GLU A 265 -17.68 20.21 -7.73
N LEU A 266 -17.87 18.97 -8.22
CA LEU A 266 -17.35 17.76 -7.58
C LEU A 266 -16.91 16.71 -8.61
N GLY A 267 -15.68 16.22 -8.46
CA GLY A 267 -15.20 15.00 -9.11
C GLY A 267 -15.25 13.82 -8.15
N ILE A 268 -15.83 12.70 -8.60
CA ILE A 268 -15.88 11.44 -7.86
C ILE A 268 -14.91 10.47 -8.51
N ILE A 269 -13.73 10.27 -7.91
CA ILE A 269 -12.71 9.37 -8.46
C ILE A 269 -12.91 7.96 -7.91
N VAL A 270 -13.26 7.02 -8.77
CA VAL A 270 -13.57 5.65 -8.36
C VAL A 270 -12.39 4.71 -8.54
N HIS A 271 -12.23 3.78 -7.60
CA HIS A 271 -11.28 2.69 -7.74
C HIS A 271 -11.76 1.70 -8.82
N ILE A 272 -10.84 1.15 -9.60
CA ILE A 272 -11.14 0.27 -10.74
C ILE A 272 -12.01 -0.95 -10.39
N SER A 273 -11.99 -1.41 -9.14
CA SER A 273 -12.83 -2.53 -8.67
C SER A 273 -14.31 -2.19 -8.55
N GLU A 274 -14.65 -0.91 -8.59
CA GLU A 274 -16.02 -0.41 -8.51
C GLU A 274 -16.65 -0.16 -9.89
N LEU A 275 -15.87 -0.34 -10.96
CA LEU A 275 -16.34 -0.27 -12.35
C LEU A 275 -17.01 -1.57 -12.77
N SER A 276 -17.99 -1.46 -13.66
CA SER A 276 -18.63 -2.64 -14.30
C SER A 276 -17.65 -3.38 -15.22
N GLU A 277 -16.71 -2.65 -15.81
CA GLU A 277 -15.72 -3.15 -16.75
C GLU A 277 -14.37 -2.44 -16.52
N LEU A 278 -13.26 -3.11 -16.81
CA LEU A 278 -11.92 -2.52 -16.69
C LEU A 278 -11.54 -1.75 -17.96
N LYS A 279 -12.32 -0.72 -18.31
CA LYS A 279 -12.07 0.15 -19.47
C LYS A 279 -12.25 1.63 -19.13
N ASP A 280 -11.72 2.49 -20.00
CA ASP A 280 -12.06 3.91 -19.97
C ASP A 280 -13.57 4.11 -20.24
N GLY A 281 -14.17 5.09 -19.56
CA GLY A 281 -15.59 5.44 -19.69
C GLY A 281 -16.54 4.42 -19.06
N ALA A 282 -16.02 3.36 -18.43
CA ALA A 282 -16.85 2.37 -17.77
C ALA A 282 -17.73 3.01 -16.67
N ALA A 283 -19.00 2.62 -16.65
CA ALA A 283 -19.89 2.99 -15.55
C ALA A 283 -19.45 2.30 -14.25
N VAL A 284 -19.83 2.90 -13.13
CA VAL A 284 -19.77 2.22 -11.83
C VAL A 284 -20.78 1.07 -11.79
N ARG A 285 -20.47 0.04 -10.99
CA ARG A 285 -21.36 -1.10 -10.76
C ARG A 285 -22.70 -0.64 -10.20
N GLY A 286 -23.81 -1.03 -10.84
CA GLY A 286 -25.16 -0.51 -10.54
C GLY A 286 -25.67 -0.77 -9.11
N GLU A 287 -25.15 -1.80 -8.43
CA GLU A 287 -25.47 -2.08 -7.03
C GLU A 287 -24.84 -1.09 -6.03
N LEU A 288 -23.90 -0.26 -6.48
CA LEU A 288 -23.25 0.77 -5.69
C LEU A 288 -24.07 2.06 -5.71
N GLY A 289 -25.26 2.00 -5.10
CA GLY A 289 -26.22 3.12 -5.06
C GLY A 289 -25.64 4.44 -4.54
N ARG A 290 -24.51 4.43 -3.81
CA ARG A 290 -23.79 5.64 -3.37
C ARG A 290 -23.34 6.57 -4.50
N TYR A 291 -23.25 6.09 -5.74
CA TYR A 291 -22.82 6.86 -6.90
C TYR A 291 -23.97 7.42 -7.73
N HIS A 292 -25.23 7.22 -7.31
CA HIS A 292 -26.36 7.81 -8.01
C HIS A 292 -26.26 9.35 -7.99
N ILE A 293 -26.29 9.95 -9.18
CA ILE A 293 -26.30 11.40 -9.40
C ILE A 293 -27.70 11.78 -9.89
N PRO A 294 -28.44 12.61 -9.13
CA PRO A 294 -29.70 13.20 -9.57
C PRO A 294 -29.56 14.01 -10.86
N ASP A 295 -30.61 14.09 -11.67
CA ASP A 295 -30.59 14.74 -13.00
C ASP A 295 -30.16 16.21 -12.94
N ASP A 296 -30.56 16.94 -11.91
CA ASP A 296 -30.22 18.35 -11.65
C ASP A 296 -28.75 18.57 -11.29
N LEU A 297 -27.99 17.51 -11.02
CA LEU A 297 -26.57 17.56 -10.67
C LEU A 297 -25.64 16.96 -11.74
N GLN A 298 -26.17 16.45 -12.85
CA GLN A 298 -25.37 15.77 -13.90
C GLN A 298 -24.30 16.68 -14.52
N ASP A 299 -24.57 17.98 -14.65
CA ASP A 299 -23.61 18.96 -15.17
C ASP A 299 -22.60 19.43 -14.09
N SER A 300 -22.90 19.21 -12.81
CA SER A 300 -22.10 19.72 -11.68
C SER A 300 -21.22 18.65 -11.03
N VAL A 301 -21.64 17.39 -11.08
CA VAL A 301 -20.97 16.26 -10.42
C VAL A 301 -20.55 15.25 -11.47
N LYS A 302 -19.26 14.91 -11.50
CA LYS A 302 -18.70 13.98 -12.50
C LYS A 302 -18.07 12.75 -11.85
N ILE A 303 -18.42 11.56 -12.33
CA ILE A 303 -17.68 10.33 -11.99
C ILE A 303 -16.50 10.19 -12.95
N ILE A 304 -15.32 9.95 -12.39
CA ILE A 304 -14.06 9.87 -13.13
C ILE A 304 -13.39 8.54 -12.77
N THR A 305 -13.02 7.77 -13.78
CA THR A 305 -12.25 6.53 -13.63
C THR A 305 -10.74 6.83 -13.63
N THR A 306 -9.94 5.98 -12.99
CA THR A 306 -8.48 6.04 -13.13
C THR A 306 -7.97 5.25 -14.33
N LEU A 307 -8.83 4.63 -15.13
CA LEU A 307 -8.44 3.96 -16.37
C LEU A 307 -8.47 4.94 -17.54
N THR A 308 -7.46 4.87 -18.38
CA THR A 308 -7.30 5.73 -19.56
C THR A 308 -6.60 4.95 -20.66
N ASP A 309 -6.66 5.45 -21.89
CA ASP A 309 -5.83 4.93 -22.97
C ASP A 309 -4.34 5.02 -22.62
N ALA A 310 -3.57 4.10 -23.17
CA ALA A 310 -2.14 3.92 -22.87
C ALA A 310 -1.25 4.94 -23.62
N SER A 311 -1.53 6.24 -23.47
CA SER A 311 -0.72 7.32 -24.06
C SER A 311 -0.49 8.48 -23.10
N LEU A 312 0.59 9.24 -23.31
CA LEU A 312 0.88 10.44 -22.52
C LEU A 312 -0.29 11.45 -22.58
N ALA A 313 -0.84 11.70 -23.78
CA ALA A 313 -1.95 12.63 -23.96
C ALA A 313 -3.18 12.21 -23.14
N ALA A 314 -3.52 10.91 -23.13
CA ALA A 314 -4.65 10.39 -22.39
C ALA A 314 -4.43 10.40 -20.86
N LEU A 315 -3.20 10.26 -20.39
CA LEU A 315 -2.85 10.50 -18.98
C LEU A 315 -3.06 11.98 -18.61
N GLU A 316 -2.57 12.90 -19.45
CA GLU A 316 -2.72 14.34 -19.24
C GLU A 316 -4.18 14.78 -19.26
N ASP A 317 -4.98 14.25 -20.18
CA ASP A 317 -6.41 14.53 -20.26
C ASP A 317 -7.14 14.06 -19.02
N ARG A 318 -6.76 12.90 -18.46
CA ARG A 318 -7.32 12.44 -17.19
C ARG A 318 -6.93 13.35 -16.03
N VAL A 319 -5.69 13.82 -15.97
CA VAL A 319 -5.24 14.78 -14.95
C VAL A 319 -5.99 16.11 -15.11
N ARG A 320 -6.18 16.59 -16.34
CA ARG A 320 -7.00 17.77 -16.63
C ARG A 320 -8.45 17.57 -16.19
N GLU A 321 -9.04 16.41 -16.45
CA GLU A 321 -10.39 16.11 -16.00
C GLU A 321 -10.54 16.17 -14.47
N MET A 322 -9.60 15.57 -13.72
CA MET A 322 -9.59 15.67 -12.26
C MET A 322 -9.37 17.10 -11.79
N THR A 323 -8.45 17.84 -12.41
CA THR A 323 -8.11 19.22 -12.03
C THR A 323 -9.13 20.25 -12.49
N ALA A 324 -10.07 19.91 -13.37
CA ALA A 324 -11.23 20.71 -13.71
C ALA A 324 -12.31 20.69 -12.61
N CYS A 325 -12.20 19.83 -11.61
CA CYS A 325 -13.11 19.79 -10.47
C CYS A 325 -12.69 20.80 -9.38
N LYS A 326 -13.68 21.45 -8.75
CA LYS A 326 -13.44 22.30 -7.58
C LYS A 326 -13.11 21.49 -6.32
N ARG A 327 -13.67 20.27 -6.21
CA ARG A 327 -13.46 19.33 -5.11
C ARG A 327 -13.35 17.91 -5.61
N ILE A 328 -12.67 17.06 -4.87
CA ILE A 328 -12.52 15.63 -5.18
C ILE A 328 -13.00 14.76 -4.02
N LEU A 329 -13.84 13.77 -4.32
CA LEU A 329 -14.22 12.71 -3.40
C LEU A 329 -13.79 11.37 -4.00
N SER A 330 -12.86 10.65 -3.34
CA SER A 330 -12.16 9.55 -4.01
C SER A 330 -12.15 8.24 -3.21
N THR A 331 -12.42 7.11 -3.87
CA THR A 331 -12.07 5.77 -3.36
C THR A 331 -10.72 5.27 -3.87
N SER A 332 -10.14 5.96 -4.85
CA SER A 332 -8.82 5.67 -5.39
C SER A 332 -7.73 6.47 -4.65
N LEU A 333 -6.61 5.83 -4.30
CA LEU A 333 -5.48 6.55 -3.71
C LEU A 333 -5.00 7.68 -4.64
N HIS A 334 -4.73 7.39 -5.92
CA HIS A 334 -4.19 8.42 -6.82
C HIS A 334 -5.17 9.55 -7.13
N GLY A 335 -6.47 9.33 -6.95
CA GLY A 335 -7.43 10.44 -6.95
C GLY A 335 -7.18 11.43 -5.80
N LEU A 336 -6.77 10.94 -4.62
CA LEU A 336 -6.39 11.76 -3.48
C LEU A 336 -5.00 12.37 -3.68
N VAL A 337 -3.99 11.58 -4.06
CA VAL A 337 -2.63 12.08 -4.28
C VAL A 337 -2.62 13.23 -5.28
N ILE A 338 -3.28 13.06 -6.44
CA ILE A 338 -3.40 14.12 -7.46
C ILE A 338 -4.15 15.33 -6.90
N ALA A 339 -5.23 15.13 -6.14
CA ALA A 339 -5.97 16.24 -5.55
C ALA A 339 -5.11 17.07 -4.59
N GLU A 340 -4.43 16.42 -3.64
CA GLU A 340 -3.51 17.09 -2.70
C GLU A 340 -2.39 17.83 -3.45
N THR A 341 -1.81 17.16 -4.45
CA THR A 341 -0.71 17.68 -5.27
C THR A 341 -1.07 18.97 -6.01
N TYR A 342 -2.30 19.08 -6.51
CA TYR A 342 -2.79 20.27 -7.20
C TYR A 342 -3.57 21.24 -6.29
N GLY A 343 -3.56 21.02 -4.97
CA GLY A 343 -4.25 21.87 -4.00
C GLY A 343 -5.77 21.89 -4.14
N ILE A 344 -6.36 20.76 -4.57
CA ILE A 344 -7.81 20.62 -4.74
C ILE A 344 -8.40 20.04 -3.44
N PRO A 345 -9.38 20.71 -2.80
CA PRO A 345 -10.01 20.17 -1.61
C PRO A 345 -10.56 18.77 -1.84
N CYS A 346 -10.15 17.82 -0.99
CA CYS A 346 -10.48 16.42 -1.19
C CYS A 346 -10.79 15.63 0.08
N ALA A 347 -11.44 14.48 -0.09
CA ALA A 347 -11.66 13.53 1.00
C ALA A 347 -11.68 12.09 0.50
N TYR A 348 -11.20 11.16 1.34
CA TYR A 348 -11.37 9.72 1.09
C TYR A 348 -12.84 9.32 1.26
N PHE A 349 -13.39 8.62 0.26
CA PHE A 349 -14.79 8.25 0.19
C PHE A 349 -15.07 6.85 0.75
N ARG A 350 -15.00 6.68 2.07
CA ARG A 350 -15.10 5.37 2.71
C ARG A 350 -16.48 4.70 2.51
N PRO A 351 -16.54 3.42 2.05
CA PRO A 351 -17.79 2.73 1.69
C PRO A 351 -18.61 2.22 2.89
N VAL A 352 -18.30 2.67 4.10
CA VAL A 352 -18.93 2.23 5.36
C VAL A 352 -19.13 3.45 6.26
N GLY A 353 -20.32 3.58 6.83
CA GLY A 353 -20.71 4.66 7.73
C GLY A 353 -21.40 5.82 7.00
N ARG A 354 -21.50 6.96 7.67
CA ARG A 354 -22.23 8.14 7.18
C ARG A 354 -21.56 9.45 7.57
N GLY A 355 -21.38 10.34 6.60
CA GLY A 355 -20.94 11.72 6.83
C GLY A 355 -19.44 11.85 7.11
N PRO A 356 -18.98 13.06 7.47
CA PRO A 356 -17.58 13.29 7.82
C PRO A 356 -17.23 12.59 9.14
N VAL A 357 -16.07 11.95 9.19
CA VAL A 357 -15.52 11.30 10.39
C VAL A 357 -14.03 11.59 10.45
N GLN A 358 -13.52 11.92 11.63
CA GLN A 358 -12.08 11.94 11.89
C GLN A 358 -11.63 10.54 12.30
N VAL A 359 -10.59 10.02 11.64
CA VAL A 359 -10.01 8.73 11.94
C VAL A 359 -8.60 8.88 12.48
N ASP A 360 -8.25 8.08 13.48
CA ASP A 360 -6.87 7.84 13.88
C ASP A 360 -6.24 6.87 12.86
N LEU A 361 -5.18 7.33 12.18
CA LEU A 361 -4.48 6.55 11.18
C LEU A 361 -3.53 5.52 11.82
N MET A 362 -3.10 5.76 13.07
CA MET A 362 -2.20 4.91 13.82
C MET A 362 -2.93 3.73 14.48
N ASP A 363 -4.23 3.87 14.71
CA ASP A 363 -5.08 2.75 15.11
C ASP A 363 -5.33 1.79 13.93
N GLU A 364 -4.62 0.65 13.95
CA GLU A 364 -4.75 -0.39 12.93
C GLU A 364 -6.14 -1.09 12.95
N GLN A 365 -6.92 -0.95 14.02
CA GLN A 365 -8.29 -1.48 14.12
C GLN A 365 -9.29 -0.63 13.32
N VAL A 366 -8.98 0.65 13.07
CA VAL A 366 -9.83 1.50 12.24
C VAL A 366 -9.86 0.96 10.81
N PHE A 367 -11.07 0.75 10.30
CA PHE A 367 -11.24 0.35 8.91
C PHE A 367 -11.05 1.54 7.96
N ILE A 368 -9.88 1.57 7.31
CA ILE A 368 -9.50 2.47 6.21
C ILE A 368 -8.65 1.68 5.19
N ASP A 369 -8.65 2.13 3.93
CA ASP A 369 -7.78 1.53 2.93
C ASP A 369 -6.31 1.72 3.33
N HIS A 370 -5.55 0.61 3.36
CA HIS A 370 -4.16 0.63 3.80
C HIS A 370 -3.29 1.57 2.96
N ARG A 371 -3.62 1.79 1.68
CA ARG A 371 -2.88 2.68 0.78
C ARG A 371 -3.07 4.14 1.16
N VAL A 372 -4.31 4.50 1.52
CA VAL A 372 -4.67 5.84 1.99
C VAL A 372 -4.02 6.12 3.35
N ARG A 373 -4.13 5.17 4.29
CA ARG A 373 -3.44 5.25 5.59
C ARG A 373 -1.95 5.49 5.43
N ASP A 374 -1.30 4.63 4.63
CA ASP A 374 0.14 4.66 4.42
C ASP A 374 0.59 5.98 3.78
N TYR A 375 -0.12 6.46 2.76
CA TYR A 375 0.17 7.74 2.12
C TYR A 375 0.09 8.93 3.09
N TYR A 376 -1.04 9.13 3.78
CA TYR A 376 -1.20 10.28 4.67
C TYR A 376 -0.26 10.24 5.88
N CYS A 377 0.03 9.05 6.43
CA CYS A 377 1.08 8.92 7.45
C CYS A 377 2.47 9.20 6.89
N GLY A 378 2.74 8.86 5.62
CA GLY A 378 3.97 9.25 4.93
C GLY A 378 4.11 10.77 4.76
N MET A 379 2.99 11.49 4.70
CA MET A 379 2.96 12.96 4.74
C MET A 379 2.99 13.54 6.16
N GLY A 380 3.13 12.71 7.20
CA GLY A 380 3.23 13.15 8.59
C GLY A 380 1.89 13.29 9.34
N LEU A 381 0.76 12.88 8.75
CA LEU A 381 -0.53 12.93 9.42
C LEU A 381 -0.75 11.69 10.29
N ASN A 382 -1.18 11.91 11.53
CA ASN A 382 -1.64 10.84 12.43
C ASN A 382 -3.17 10.70 12.47
N THR A 383 -3.90 11.72 12.00
CA THR A 383 -5.36 11.66 11.86
C THR A 383 -5.78 12.17 10.50
N LEU A 384 -6.92 11.69 10.00
CA LEU A 384 -7.46 12.12 8.72
C LEU A 384 -8.97 12.32 8.84
N ALA A 385 -9.47 13.45 8.34
CA ALA A 385 -10.91 13.61 8.15
C ALA A 385 -11.33 12.99 6.81
N ILE A 386 -12.30 12.09 6.86
CA ILE A 386 -12.79 11.34 5.70
C ILE A 386 -14.31 11.49 5.55
N TYR A 387 -14.85 11.19 4.38
CA TYR A 387 -16.30 11.19 4.16
C TYR A 387 -16.82 9.77 3.95
N CYS A 388 -17.83 9.38 4.72
CA CYS A 388 -18.36 8.03 4.76
C CYS A 388 -19.73 7.94 4.08
N ARG A 389 -19.91 6.90 3.24
CA ARG A 389 -21.23 6.51 2.76
C ARG A 389 -21.31 5.02 2.46
N ASP A 390 -22.29 4.33 3.07
CA ASP A 390 -22.59 2.94 2.77
C ASP A 390 -22.83 2.68 1.28
N ARG A 391 -22.25 1.60 0.75
CA ARG A 391 -22.25 1.25 -0.69
C ARG A 391 -23.61 1.36 -1.39
N LYS A 392 -24.66 0.87 -0.73
CA LYS A 392 -26.01 0.74 -1.32
C LYS A 392 -26.86 2.00 -1.16
N ARG A 393 -26.40 3.02 -0.44
CA ARG A 393 -27.21 4.19 -0.06
C ARG A 393 -26.80 5.41 -0.89
N PRO A 394 -27.73 6.10 -1.57
CA PRO A 394 -27.41 7.27 -2.40
C PRO A 394 -26.74 8.37 -1.60
N THR A 395 -25.80 9.09 -2.21
CA THR A 395 -25.10 10.18 -1.54
C THR A 395 -25.88 11.47 -1.73
N ASN A 396 -25.96 12.29 -0.67
CA ASN A 396 -26.38 13.68 -0.83
C ASN A 396 -25.13 14.49 -1.17
N TRP A 397 -25.00 14.88 -2.43
CA TRP A 397 -23.77 15.48 -2.97
C TRP A 397 -23.51 16.88 -2.42
N GLU A 398 -24.54 17.69 -2.20
CA GLU A 398 -24.41 19.02 -1.58
C GLU A 398 -23.82 18.92 -0.17
N LYS A 399 -24.29 17.96 0.65
CA LYS A 399 -23.73 17.70 1.99
C LYS A 399 -22.32 17.13 1.92
N ALA A 400 -21.98 16.37 0.88
CA ALA A 400 -20.61 15.89 0.67
C ALA A 400 -19.67 17.05 0.33
N ILE A 401 -20.09 17.94 -0.57
CA ILE A 401 -19.38 19.17 -0.94
C ILE A 401 -19.14 20.05 0.29
N ALA A 402 -20.19 20.38 1.04
CA ALA A 402 -20.06 21.19 2.26
C ALA A 402 -19.20 20.51 3.34
N ALA A 403 -19.20 19.17 3.40
CA ALA A 403 -18.32 18.45 4.32
C ALA A 403 -16.86 18.57 3.90
N ILE A 404 -16.54 18.41 2.61
CA ILE A 404 -15.16 18.57 2.09
C ILE A 404 -14.64 19.98 2.42
N ASP A 405 -15.44 21.02 2.16
CA ASP A 405 -15.07 22.41 2.46
C ASP A 405 -14.75 22.65 3.93
N LYS A 406 -15.42 21.91 4.83
CA LYS A 406 -15.23 22.03 6.26
C LYS A 406 -14.02 21.26 6.78
N ILE A 407 -13.74 20.09 6.20
CA ILE A 407 -12.80 19.12 6.78
C ILE A 407 -11.43 19.12 6.11
N TRP A 408 -11.33 19.51 4.84
CA TRP A 408 -10.06 19.49 4.13
C TRP A 408 -9.20 20.66 4.56
N GLN A 409 -7.92 20.37 4.79
CA GLN A 409 -6.86 21.35 4.98
C GLN A 409 -5.71 20.93 4.07
N PRO A 410 -5.01 21.90 3.43
CA PRO A 410 -3.82 21.58 2.65
C PRO A 410 -2.82 20.82 3.51
N VAL A 411 -2.28 19.72 2.98
CA VAL A 411 -1.21 19.00 3.65
C VAL A 411 0.10 19.75 3.42
N GLU A 412 0.76 20.17 4.50
CA GLU A 412 2.11 20.71 4.44
C GLU A 412 3.09 19.57 4.12
N TRP A 413 3.61 19.54 2.87
CA TRP A 413 4.55 18.51 2.45
C TRP A 413 5.76 19.03 1.67
N SER A 414 6.88 18.37 1.98
CA SER A 414 8.26 18.59 1.58
C SER A 414 8.83 17.71 0.43
N PRO A 415 8.94 18.05 -0.88
CA PRO A 415 9.54 17.09 -1.84
C PRO A 415 11.03 16.86 -1.67
N GLU A 416 11.77 17.66 -0.91
CA GLU A 416 13.23 17.63 -0.87
C GLU A 416 13.76 16.28 -0.44
N ARG A 417 13.26 15.71 0.66
CA ARG A 417 13.74 14.40 1.15
C ARG A 417 13.44 13.28 0.15
N LEU A 418 12.30 13.36 -0.55
CA LEU A 418 11.96 12.40 -1.60
C LEU A 418 12.90 12.55 -2.80
N LEU A 419 13.22 13.78 -3.21
CA LEU A 419 14.14 14.08 -4.31
C LEU A 419 15.60 13.74 -3.99
N GLU A 420 16.06 14.01 -2.77
CA GLU A 420 17.40 13.61 -2.29
C GLU A 420 17.58 12.10 -2.30
N ALA A 421 16.50 11.34 -2.07
CA ALA A 421 16.48 9.89 -2.17
C ALA A 421 16.26 9.37 -3.60
N PHE A 422 16.13 10.24 -4.62
CA PHE A 422 15.98 9.76 -5.99
C PHE A 422 17.27 9.05 -6.45
N PRO A 423 17.21 7.79 -6.93
CA PRO A 423 18.41 6.98 -7.11
C PRO A 423 19.16 7.21 -8.43
N LEU A 424 18.74 8.19 -9.21
CA LEU A 424 19.29 8.52 -10.52
C LEU A 424 19.76 9.98 -10.52
N PRO A 425 20.74 10.34 -11.38
CA PRO A 425 21.06 11.73 -11.63
C PRO A 425 19.81 12.51 -12.08
N LEU A 426 19.59 13.67 -11.47
CA LEU A 426 18.55 14.60 -11.90
C LEU A 426 19.02 15.34 -13.16
N ALA A 427 18.22 15.34 -14.22
CA ALA A 427 18.45 16.17 -15.41
C ALA A 427 18.15 17.66 -15.16
N VAL A 428 17.35 17.94 -14.12
CA VAL A 428 16.90 19.27 -13.73
C VAL A 428 16.62 19.29 -12.23
N ASP A 429 16.84 20.43 -11.60
CA ASP A 429 16.48 20.66 -10.19
C ASP A 429 14.96 20.96 -10.09
N PRO A 430 14.12 20.02 -9.63
CA PRO A 430 12.67 20.19 -9.62
C PRO A 430 12.19 21.25 -8.63
N MET A 431 13.05 21.64 -7.68
CA MET A 431 12.76 22.72 -6.72
C MET A 431 12.93 24.11 -7.32
N LYS A 432 13.66 24.21 -8.44
CA LYS A 432 13.94 25.50 -9.12
C LYS A 432 13.21 25.65 -10.45
N ALA A 433 12.90 24.54 -11.11
CA ALA A 433 12.23 24.54 -12.40
C ALA A 433 10.71 24.57 -12.25
N ALA A 434 10.05 25.55 -12.86
CA ALA A 434 8.59 25.61 -12.89
C ALA A 434 7.97 24.46 -13.71
N LYS A 435 8.69 23.98 -14.73
CA LYS A 435 8.31 22.83 -15.56
C LYS A 435 9.53 22.00 -15.91
N PHE A 436 9.34 20.69 -16.03
CA PHE A 436 10.36 19.72 -16.42
C PHE A 436 9.78 18.50 -17.14
N GLY A 437 10.66 17.74 -17.78
CA GLY A 437 10.35 16.60 -18.63
C GLY A 437 10.37 16.95 -20.11
N ASP A 438 11.26 16.31 -20.85
CA ASP A 438 11.32 16.44 -22.31
C ASP A 438 10.09 15.75 -22.93
N ARG A 439 9.23 16.53 -23.59
CA ARG A 439 8.01 16.03 -24.21
C ARG A 439 8.28 14.89 -25.19
N ALA A 440 9.29 15.03 -26.05
CA ALA A 440 9.61 14.02 -27.06
C ALA A 440 10.09 12.71 -26.42
N LEU A 441 10.77 12.81 -25.27
CA LEU A 441 11.16 11.65 -24.48
C LEU A 441 9.95 10.97 -23.83
N LEU A 442 9.06 11.74 -23.20
CA LEU A 442 7.88 11.22 -22.51
C LEU A 442 6.89 10.56 -23.47
N GLU A 443 6.72 11.09 -24.68
CA GLU A 443 5.86 10.50 -25.71
C GLU A 443 6.35 9.14 -26.22
N ARG A 444 7.64 8.80 -26.02
CA ARG A 444 8.21 7.50 -26.40
C ARG A 444 7.95 6.40 -25.37
N ILE A 445 7.42 6.73 -24.20
CA ILE A 445 7.11 5.76 -23.15
C ILE A 445 5.98 4.84 -23.65
N ARG A 446 6.22 3.53 -23.57
CA ARG A 446 5.21 2.50 -23.86
C ARG A 446 4.60 2.05 -22.55
N LEU A 447 3.33 2.39 -22.30
CA LEU A 447 2.64 2.25 -21.02
C LEU A 447 2.09 0.86 -20.72
#